data_AF-A0A915AM29-F1
#
_entry.id   AF-A0A915AM29-F1
#
_cell.length_a   1.000
_cell.length_b   1.000
_cell.length_c   1.000
_cell.angle_alpha   90.00
_cell.angle_beta   90.00
_cell.angle_gamma   90.00
#
_symmetry.space_group_name_H-M   'P 1'
#
loop_
_entity.id
_entity.type
_entity.pdbx_description
1 polymer ?
#
loop_
_entity_poly.entity_id
_entity_poly.type
_entity_poly.pdbx_seq_one_letter_code
_entity_poly.pdbx_strand_id
1 'polypeptide(L)'
;MGSTMALIIFVLNLFVAEVISQIIFGTYWFNDDQKRRIIQIHNQLRASEPASNMQEMVWDDRLASLALGHVQRCDAWHRSAYERRGYGYSYIGENIWWSNEAYLRTNLESVILDFYNEKPFYDFQTTGCWGAQCGHYTQVVWASTCAVGCAAVHCDGIRNGHGIYRGHIIVCNYGEGGNMYGQRPFFVGPRCSQCPGGGGCTSEGLCAPMCYGVRFPRFIFAQPRPLPYTRSFPYQNRISVGNRFQRQAAIGNTIQQQTTFGNRIQQQISLGNRMQRQISFGNGIQQQTTFDNKLEQRSKLGAQQKEKIKQFYSYKCMDLDDNCEVWAQNGGCDSNRNFMVRRCPRTCNACQESTSIVNQASGCMDSYRECATWAQRNRCRGA
;
A
#
# COMPACT_ATOMS: atom_id res chain seq x y z
N MET A 1 15.14 -31.45 26.13
CA MET A 1 15.42 -30.07 26.64
C MET A 1 16.63 -29.42 25.96
N GLY A 2 17.77 -30.10 25.80
CA GLY A 2 18.95 -29.50 25.13
C GLY A 2 18.69 -28.98 23.71
N SER A 3 18.03 -29.78 22.85
CA SER A 3 17.81 -29.44 21.44
C SER A 3 16.95 -28.18 21.22
N THR A 4 15.98 -27.91 22.10
CA THR A 4 15.13 -26.71 22.01
C THR A 4 15.86 -25.46 22.49
N MET A 5 16.71 -25.55 23.51
CA MET A 5 17.58 -24.41 23.89
C MET A 5 18.63 -24.09 22.83
N ALA A 6 19.26 -25.11 22.23
CA ALA A 6 20.22 -24.92 21.15
C ALA A 6 19.57 -24.20 19.95
N LEU A 7 18.34 -24.57 19.58
CA LEU A 7 17.58 -23.89 18.52
C LEU A 7 17.29 -22.42 18.87
N ILE A 8 16.85 -22.13 20.09
CA ILE A 8 16.56 -20.75 20.54
C ILE A 8 17.84 -19.91 20.51
N ILE A 9 18.96 -20.42 21.02
CA ILE A 9 20.25 -19.72 21.01
C ILE A 9 20.70 -19.47 19.56
N PHE A 10 20.54 -20.43 18.65
CA PHE A 10 20.90 -20.26 17.25
C PHE A 10 20.03 -19.19 16.55
N VAL A 11 18.71 -19.21 16.75
CA VAL A 11 17.79 -18.19 16.21
C VAL A 11 18.08 -16.80 16.78
N LEU A 12 18.39 -16.68 18.08
CA LEU A 12 18.79 -15.42 18.68
C LEU A 12 20.11 -14.89 18.12
N ASN A 13 21.11 -15.75 17.90
CA ASN A 13 22.38 -15.33 17.29
C ASN A 13 22.20 -14.89 15.82
N LEU A 14 21.33 -15.53 15.05
CA LEU A 14 20.98 -15.08 13.69
C LEU A 14 20.29 -13.71 13.70
N PHE A 15 19.30 -13.51 14.57
CA PHE A 15 18.60 -12.22 14.70
C PHE A 15 19.55 -11.11 15.16
N VAL A 16 20.44 -11.40 16.11
CA VAL A 16 21.48 -10.46 16.56
C VAL A 16 22.46 -10.15 15.43
N ALA A 17 22.87 -11.13 14.62
CA ALA A 17 23.73 -10.91 13.46
C ALA A 17 23.06 -10.04 12.38
N GLU A 18 21.77 -10.22 12.11
CA GLU A 18 21.01 -9.36 11.19
C GLU A 18 20.92 -7.92 11.70
N VAL A 19 20.56 -7.71 12.97
CA VAL A 19 20.48 -6.37 13.58
C VAL A 19 21.87 -5.71 13.64
N ILE A 20 22.92 -6.45 13.98
CA ILE A 20 24.30 -5.95 13.96
C ILE A 20 24.73 -5.62 12.52
N SER A 21 24.35 -6.41 11.52
CA SER A 21 24.65 -6.10 10.12
C SER A 21 23.97 -4.80 9.65
N GLN A 22 22.72 -4.56 10.05
CA GLN A 22 22.01 -3.31 9.73
C GLN A 22 22.71 -2.09 10.35
N ILE A 23 23.26 -2.24 11.57
CA ILE A 23 23.97 -1.18 12.29
C ILE A 23 25.39 -0.96 11.73
N ILE A 24 26.16 -2.02 11.45
CA ILE A 24 27.56 -1.94 10.99
C ILE A 24 27.65 -1.45 9.54
N PHE A 25 26.76 -1.91 8.66
CA PHE A 25 26.81 -1.59 7.22
C PHE A 25 25.76 -0.53 6.83
N GLY A 26 25.15 0.16 7.79
CA GLY A 26 24.13 1.20 7.55
C GLY A 26 22.93 0.73 6.73
N THR A 27 22.69 -0.58 6.62
CA THR A 27 21.82 -1.16 5.60
C THR A 27 20.39 -1.26 6.09
N TYR A 28 19.54 -0.38 5.57
CA TYR A 28 18.12 -0.31 5.92
C TYR A 28 17.32 -1.34 5.12
N TRP A 29 17.09 -2.49 5.75
CA TRP A 29 16.00 -3.37 5.36
C TRP A 29 14.68 -2.72 5.77
N PHE A 30 13.84 -2.40 4.79
CA PHE A 30 12.47 -1.98 5.06
C PHE A 30 11.72 -3.14 5.74
N ASN A 31 11.25 -2.90 6.97
CA ASN A 31 10.37 -3.85 7.67
C ASN A 31 8.99 -3.93 6.99
N ASP A 32 8.18 -4.93 7.33
CA ASP A 32 6.90 -5.18 6.64
C ASP A 32 5.92 -4.00 6.69
N ASP A 33 6.01 -3.17 7.72
CA ASP A 33 5.22 -1.94 7.83
C ASP A 33 5.71 -0.85 6.87
N GLN A 34 7.03 -0.71 6.69
CA GLN A 34 7.60 0.18 5.68
C GLN A 34 7.37 -0.34 4.25
N LYS A 35 7.57 -1.64 3.99
CA LYS A 35 7.22 -2.28 2.71
C LYS A 35 5.76 -1.98 2.33
N ARG A 36 4.84 -2.18 3.28
CA ARG A 36 3.41 -1.89 3.08
C ARG A 36 3.16 -0.40 2.82
N ARG A 37 3.84 0.51 3.50
CA ARG A 37 3.71 1.95 3.24
C ARG A 37 4.26 2.36 1.87
N ILE A 38 5.39 1.79 1.41
CA ILE A 38 5.91 2.01 0.05
C ILE A 38 4.86 1.61 -0.99
N ILE A 39 4.25 0.43 -0.86
CA ILE A 39 3.16 -0.04 -1.74
C ILE A 39 1.93 0.87 -1.66
N GLN A 40 1.51 1.25 -0.44
CA GLN A 40 0.36 2.15 -0.24
C GLN A 40 0.57 3.51 -0.92
N ILE A 41 1.75 4.11 -0.78
CA ILE A 41 2.08 5.39 -1.43
C ILE A 41 2.06 5.23 -2.95
N HIS A 42 2.73 4.21 -3.52
CA HIS A 42 2.66 3.94 -4.96
C HIS A 42 1.22 3.78 -5.46
N ASN A 43 0.40 2.95 -4.81
CA ASN A 43 -0.97 2.68 -5.25
C ASN A 43 -1.90 3.88 -5.08
N GLN A 44 -1.75 4.70 -4.03
CA GLN A 44 -2.50 5.94 -3.89
C GLN A 44 -2.19 6.94 -5.00
N LEU A 45 -0.90 7.11 -5.33
CA LEU A 45 -0.46 8.01 -6.40
C LEU A 45 -0.93 7.51 -7.77
N ARG A 46 -0.78 6.22 -8.05
CA ARG A 46 -1.26 5.55 -9.29
C ARG A 46 -2.76 5.67 -9.45
N ALA A 47 -3.53 5.49 -8.38
CA ALA A 47 -4.99 5.65 -8.40
C ALA A 47 -5.40 7.11 -8.63
N SER A 48 -4.56 8.09 -8.25
CA SER A 48 -4.84 9.50 -8.52
C SER A 48 -4.73 9.90 -9.99
N GLU A 49 -4.16 9.05 -10.85
CA GLU A 49 -4.09 9.30 -12.30
C GLU A 49 -5.42 9.01 -13.04
N PRO A 50 -5.69 9.71 -14.16
CA PRO A 50 -6.87 9.48 -15.01
C PRO A 50 -6.63 8.27 -15.94
N ALA A 51 -6.28 7.12 -15.37
CA ALA A 51 -5.75 5.97 -16.09
C ALA A 51 -6.75 4.80 -16.20
N SER A 52 -6.99 4.30 -17.42
CA SER A 52 -7.93 3.20 -17.70
C SER A 52 -7.37 1.80 -17.44
N ASN A 53 -6.04 1.66 -17.46
CA ASN A 53 -5.33 0.37 -17.46
C ASN A 53 -4.30 0.23 -16.32
N MET A 54 -4.29 1.16 -15.36
CA MET A 54 -3.30 1.21 -14.27
C MET A 54 -3.41 0.01 -13.34
N GLN A 55 -2.40 -0.87 -13.32
CA GLN A 55 -2.36 -2.00 -12.39
C GLN A 55 -2.06 -1.56 -10.96
N GLU A 56 -2.60 -2.30 -10.00
CA GLU A 56 -2.11 -2.33 -8.63
C GLU A 56 -0.65 -2.78 -8.62
N MET A 57 0.15 -2.13 -7.77
CA MET A 57 1.53 -2.51 -7.51
C MET A 57 1.61 -3.35 -6.23
N VAL A 58 2.36 -4.45 -6.26
CA VAL A 58 2.63 -5.34 -5.12
C VAL A 58 4.11 -5.32 -4.75
N TRP A 59 4.46 -5.83 -3.57
CA TRP A 59 5.86 -5.97 -3.15
C TRP A 59 6.49 -7.27 -3.71
N ASP A 60 7.76 -7.20 -4.09
CA ASP A 60 8.55 -8.35 -4.50
C ASP A 60 9.94 -8.34 -3.83
N ASP A 61 10.18 -9.24 -2.89
CA ASP A 61 11.45 -9.33 -2.16
C ASP A 61 12.65 -9.67 -3.06
N ARG A 62 12.42 -10.20 -4.27
CA ARG A 62 13.50 -10.45 -5.25
C ARG A 62 13.95 -9.15 -5.90
N LEU A 63 13.01 -8.23 -6.19
CA LEU A 63 13.34 -6.87 -6.62
C LEU A 63 13.99 -6.08 -5.48
N ALA A 64 13.55 -6.28 -4.23
CA ALA A 64 14.19 -5.66 -3.07
C ALA A 64 15.62 -6.16 -2.85
N SER A 65 15.87 -7.46 -3.08
CA SER A 65 17.21 -8.06 -3.04
C SER A 65 18.12 -7.54 -4.16
N LEU A 66 17.56 -7.25 -5.35
CA LEU A 66 18.29 -6.59 -6.44
C LEU A 66 18.66 -5.14 -6.06
N ALA A 67 17.71 -4.39 -5.49
CA ALA A 67 17.93 -3.02 -5.01
C ALA A 67 18.97 -2.98 -3.88
N LEU A 68 18.97 -3.97 -2.98
CA LEU A 68 19.95 -4.11 -1.90
C LEU A 68 21.38 -4.21 -2.45
N GLY A 69 21.59 -5.09 -3.43
CA GLY A 69 22.88 -5.25 -4.11
C GLY A 69 23.29 -4.00 -4.92
N HIS A 70 22.36 -3.10 -5.24
CA HIS A 70 22.70 -1.78 -5.76
C HIS A 70 23.17 -0.85 -4.66
N VAL A 71 22.34 -0.59 -3.64
CA VAL A 71 22.60 0.44 -2.61
C VAL A 71 23.91 0.18 -1.87
N GLN A 72 24.25 -1.08 -1.59
CA GLN A 72 25.52 -1.48 -0.95
C GLN A 72 26.79 -1.03 -1.69
N ARG A 73 26.69 -0.63 -2.96
CA ARG A 73 27.83 -0.08 -3.74
C ARG A 73 27.97 1.44 -3.59
N CYS A 74 27.04 2.08 -2.87
CA CYS A 74 26.96 3.53 -2.65
C CYS A 74 27.09 4.34 -3.94
N ASP A 75 26.37 3.91 -4.99
CA ASP A 75 26.49 4.48 -6.34
C ASP A 75 25.18 5.10 -6.82
N ALA A 76 25.21 6.41 -7.02
CA ALA A 76 24.09 7.21 -7.52
C ALA A 76 23.76 6.97 -9.00
N TRP A 77 24.55 6.18 -9.73
CA TRP A 77 24.25 5.80 -11.12
C TRP A 77 23.47 4.49 -11.24
N HIS A 78 22.64 4.42 -12.29
CA HIS A 78 21.86 3.24 -12.63
C HIS A 78 22.70 2.02 -12.97
N ARG A 79 22.19 0.83 -12.59
CA ARG A 79 22.73 -0.43 -13.13
C ARG A 79 22.31 -0.63 -14.57
N SER A 80 23.18 -1.26 -15.34
CA SER A 80 22.85 -1.65 -16.71
C SER A 80 21.60 -2.52 -16.74
N ALA A 81 20.84 -2.45 -17.83
CA ALA A 81 19.67 -3.32 -18.03
C ALA A 81 20.05 -4.81 -18.14
N TYR A 82 21.33 -5.15 -18.27
CA TYR A 82 21.85 -6.50 -18.20
C TYR A 82 22.01 -6.99 -16.75
N GLU A 83 22.64 -6.18 -15.89
CA GLU A 83 22.83 -6.46 -14.46
C GLU A 83 21.53 -6.65 -13.67
N ARG A 84 20.43 -6.08 -14.16
CA ARG A 84 19.11 -6.13 -13.52
C ARG A 84 18.25 -7.31 -13.99
N ARG A 85 18.78 -8.23 -14.81
CA ARG A 85 18.08 -9.43 -15.30
C ARG A 85 18.06 -10.56 -14.27
N GLY A 86 17.19 -11.55 -14.48
CA GLY A 86 17.19 -12.81 -13.73
C GLY A 86 16.15 -12.92 -12.60
N TYR A 87 15.38 -11.86 -12.33
CA TYR A 87 14.44 -11.79 -11.20
C TYR A 87 12.98 -12.10 -11.57
N GLY A 88 12.76 -12.75 -12.73
CA GLY A 88 11.43 -13.18 -13.20
C GLY A 88 10.67 -12.18 -14.06
N TYR A 89 11.29 -11.06 -14.45
CA TYR A 89 10.73 -10.05 -15.34
C TYR A 89 11.53 -9.95 -16.62
N SER A 90 10.89 -9.60 -17.74
CA SER A 90 11.53 -9.44 -19.05
C SER A 90 12.44 -8.21 -19.11
N TYR A 91 12.01 -7.13 -18.45
CA TYR A 91 12.75 -5.90 -18.24
C TYR A 91 12.45 -5.40 -16.82
N ILE A 92 13.46 -4.83 -16.16
CA ILE A 92 13.33 -4.25 -14.82
C ILE A 92 13.62 -2.76 -14.90
N GLY A 93 12.79 -1.98 -14.24
CA GLY A 93 12.95 -0.53 -14.07
C GLY A 93 13.75 -0.20 -12.82
N GLU A 94 14.15 1.06 -12.67
CA GLU A 94 14.90 1.53 -11.52
C GLU A 94 14.68 3.02 -11.30
N ASN A 95 14.30 3.40 -10.08
CA ASN A 95 14.41 4.77 -9.60
C ASN A 95 15.48 4.82 -8.49
N ILE A 96 16.28 5.90 -8.47
CA ILE A 96 17.32 6.12 -7.47
C ILE A 96 17.06 7.48 -6.82
N TRP A 97 17.12 7.53 -5.50
CA TRP A 97 17.12 8.76 -4.73
C TRP A 97 18.33 8.77 -3.81
N TRP A 98 18.94 9.94 -3.64
CA TRP A 98 20.02 10.13 -2.68
C TRP A 98 19.98 11.52 -2.07
N SER A 99 20.49 11.62 -0.84
CA SER A 99 20.67 12.89 -0.15
C SER A 99 21.94 12.88 0.69
N ASN A 100 22.39 14.07 1.10
CA ASN A 100 23.41 14.18 2.13
C ASN A 100 22.80 13.96 3.53
N GLU A 101 23.65 13.78 4.53
CA GLU A 101 23.24 13.55 5.93
C GLU A 101 22.27 14.60 6.48
N ALA A 102 22.47 15.88 6.14
CA ALA A 102 21.66 16.99 6.65
C ALA A 102 20.21 16.99 6.12
N TYR A 103 19.94 16.25 5.05
CA TYR A 103 18.61 16.08 4.46
C TYR A 103 18.07 14.65 4.63
N LEU A 104 18.53 13.91 5.66
CA LEU A 104 17.96 12.62 6.04
C LEU A 104 16.49 12.77 6.45
N ARG A 105 15.61 12.03 5.78
CA ARG A 105 14.21 11.89 6.18
C ARG A 105 14.06 10.77 7.21
N THR A 106 13.38 11.06 8.32
CA THR A 106 12.96 10.05 9.31
C THR A 106 11.98 9.02 8.74
N ASN A 107 11.28 9.38 7.66
CA ASN A 107 10.39 8.52 6.90
C ASN A 107 10.99 8.34 5.49
N LEU A 108 11.78 7.27 5.30
CA LEU A 108 12.44 6.99 4.02
C LEU A 108 11.43 6.57 2.93
N GLU A 109 10.32 5.93 3.31
CA GLU A 109 9.27 5.55 2.36
C GLU A 109 8.56 6.74 1.69
N SER A 110 8.64 7.95 2.27
CA SER A 110 8.14 9.20 1.68
C SER A 110 8.84 9.61 0.38
N VAL A 111 10.01 9.04 0.07
CA VAL A 111 10.79 9.37 -1.14
C VAL A 111 10.04 9.06 -2.44
N ILE A 112 9.05 8.17 -2.42
CA ILE A 112 8.17 7.92 -3.57
C ILE A 112 7.38 9.19 -3.97
N LEU A 113 7.13 10.10 -3.02
CA LEU A 113 6.53 11.40 -3.31
C LEU A 113 7.49 12.30 -4.12
N ASP A 114 8.80 12.23 -3.89
CA ASP A 114 9.78 13.02 -4.65
C ASP A 114 9.83 12.57 -6.10
N PHE A 115 9.86 11.24 -6.33
CA PHE A 115 9.75 10.66 -7.67
C PHE A 115 8.47 11.13 -8.38
N TYR A 116 7.33 11.12 -7.69
CA TYR A 116 6.06 11.56 -8.26
C TYR A 116 5.96 13.08 -8.46
N ASN A 117 6.65 13.88 -7.64
CA ASN A 117 6.68 15.34 -7.75
C ASN A 117 7.33 15.85 -9.05
N GLU A 118 7.97 14.98 -9.84
CA GLU A 118 8.38 15.32 -11.20
C GLU A 118 7.21 15.43 -12.21
N LYS A 119 5.99 15.03 -11.83
CA LYS A 119 4.78 15.09 -12.66
C LYS A 119 4.58 16.40 -13.44
N PRO A 120 4.81 17.61 -12.88
CA PRO A 120 4.65 18.87 -13.62
C PRO A 120 5.62 19.04 -14.79
N PHE A 121 6.72 18.29 -14.83
CA PHE A 121 7.72 18.32 -15.90
C PHE A 121 7.42 17.33 -17.03
N TYR A 122 6.53 16.35 -16.83
CA TYR A 122 6.15 15.41 -17.90
C TYR A 122 5.04 15.98 -18.78
N ASP A 123 5.31 16.12 -20.07
CA ASP A 123 4.27 16.40 -21.06
C ASP A 123 3.71 15.09 -21.63
N PHE A 124 2.45 14.81 -21.27
CA PHE A 124 1.72 13.64 -21.74
C PHE A 124 1.49 13.65 -23.26
N GLN A 125 1.45 14.81 -23.91
CA GLN A 125 1.26 14.92 -25.35
C GLN A 125 2.50 14.46 -26.11
N THR A 126 3.65 15.09 -25.86
CA THR A 126 4.93 14.78 -26.53
C THR A 126 5.68 13.57 -25.95
N THR A 127 5.29 13.06 -24.79
CA THR A 127 6.03 12.05 -23.99
C THR A 127 7.41 12.49 -23.51
N GLY A 128 7.72 13.79 -23.61
CA GLY A 128 8.99 14.38 -23.16
C GLY A 128 8.94 14.94 -21.74
N CYS A 129 10.13 15.19 -21.19
CA CYS A 129 10.29 16.01 -19.99
C CYS A 129 10.67 17.44 -20.38
N TRP A 130 10.06 18.44 -19.72
CA TRP A 130 10.32 19.86 -19.95
C TRP A 130 10.90 20.52 -18.69
N GLY A 131 12.03 21.21 -18.83
CA GLY A 131 12.70 21.96 -17.76
C GLY A 131 13.49 21.12 -16.75
N ALA A 132 13.04 19.90 -16.43
CA ALA A 132 13.71 18.98 -15.51
C ALA A 132 13.49 17.50 -15.89
N GLN A 133 14.05 16.58 -15.12
CA GLN A 133 13.80 15.14 -15.25
C GLN A 133 12.34 14.79 -14.87
N CYS A 134 11.79 13.77 -15.52
CA CYS A 134 10.45 13.24 -15.27
C CYS A 134 10.36 11.69 -15.34
N GLY A 135 11.53 11.04 -15.41
CA GLY A 135 11.67 9.59 -15.54
C GLY A 135 11.26 8.82 -14.28
N HIS A 136 11.42 9.42 -13.10
CA HIS A 136 11.04 8.76 -11.86
C HIS A 136 9.51 8.78 -11.69
N TYR A 137 8.86 9.90 -12.02
CA TYR A 137 7.40 10.00 -12.06
C TYR A 137 6.80 8.97 -13.02
N THR A 138 7.26 8.97 -14.28
CA THR A 138 6.72 8.07 -15.31
C THR A 138 6.86 6.60 -14.94
N GLN A 139 7.94 6.21 -14.25
CA GLN A 139 8.09 4.85 -13.72
C GLN A 139 7.12 4.56 -12.55
N VAL A 140 6.92 5.48 -11.61
CA VAL A 140 5.95 5.31 -10.50
C VAL A 140 4.53 5.07 -11.02
N VAL A 141 4.13 5.81 -12.07
CA VAL A 141 2.81 5.70 -12.70
C VAL A 141 2.76 4.80 -13.93
N TRP A 142 3.74 3.92 -14.14
CA TRP A 142 3.75 3.04 -15.31
C TRP A 142 2.72 1.90 -15.16
N ALA A 143 1.68 1.89 -16.01
CA ALA A 143 0.51 1.02 -15.86
C ALA A 143 0.80 -0.47 -15.95
N SER A 144 1.81 -0.89 -16.74
CA SER A 144 2.22 -2.29 -16.85
C SER A 144 3.16 -2.75 -15.73
N THR A 145 3.77 -1.82 -14.97
CA THR A 145 4.54 -2.15 -13.78
C THR A 145 3.58 -2.55 -12.67
N CYS A 146 3.70 -3.78 -12.19
CA CYS A 146 2.79 -4.38 -11.21
C CYS A 146 3.50 -4.77 -9.91
N ALA A 147 4.84 -4.71 -9.86
CA ALA A 147 5.65 -5.03 -8.69
C ALA A 147 6.77 -4.01 -8.48
N VAL A 148 7.13 -3.80 -7.21
CA VAL A 148 8.32 -3.04 -6.80
C VAL A 148 9.01 -3.73 -5.62
N GLY A 149 10.31 -3.57 -5.53
CA GLY A 149 11.07 -3.83 -4.32
C GLY A 149 12.16 -2.78 -4.15
N CYS A 150 12.31 -2.28 -2.93
CA CYS A 150 13.25 -1.20 -2.62
C CYS A 150 14.21 -1.59 -1.50
N ALA A 151 15.36 -0.94 -1.45
CA ALA A 151 16.31 -1.00 -0.35
C ALA A 151 16.94 0.38 -0.11
N ALA A 152 17.51 0.58 1.07
CA ALA A 152 18.23 1.80 1.42
C ALA A 152 19.55 1.48 2.15
N VAL A 153 20.55 2.34 2.05
CA VAL A 153 21.76 2.28 2.88
C VAL A 153 22.24 3.69 3.23
N HIS A 154 22.88 3.79 4.39
CA HIS A 154 23.74 4.92 4.74
C HIS A 154 25.15 4.71 4.17
N CYS A 155 25.71 5.74 3.53
CA CYS A 155 26.97 5.69 2.82
C CYS A 155 27.96 6.70 3.39
N ASP A 156 29.14 6.22 3.81
CA ASP A 156 30.35 7.02 4.00
C ASP A 156 30.99 7.37 2.65
N GLY A 157 30.24 8.14 1.85
CA GLY A 157 30.59 8.61 0.51
C GLY A 157 29.69 8.01 -0.56
N ILE A 158 29.03 8.87 -1.35
CA ILE A 158 28.19 8.43 -2.48
C ILE A 158 28.96 8.65 -3.79
N ARG A 159 29.36 7.56 -4.44
CA ARG A 159 29.95 7.55 -5.78
C ARG A 159 28.94 8.13 -6.76
N ASN A 160 29.43 9.01 -7.64
CA ASN A 160 28.61 9.83 -8.54
C ASN A 160 27.59 10.77 -7.84
N GLY A 161 27.55 10.83 -6.51
CA GLY A 161 26.67 11.70 -5.71
C GLY A 161 27.25 13.10 -5.48
N HIS A 162 27.84 13.71 -6.53
CA HIS A 162 28.27 15.11 -6.55
C HIS A 162 29.10 15.60 -5.33
N GLY A 163 30.00 14.76 -4.81
CA GLY A 163 30.88 15.12 -3.69
C GLY A 163 30.25 14.95 -2.29
N ILE A 164 29.15 14.20 -2.16
CA ILE A 164 28.60 13.84 -0.84
C ILE A 164 29.53 12.85 -0.14
N TYR A 165 30.10 13.31 0.98
CA TYR A 165 30.98 12.51 1.86
C TYR A 165 30.23 11.64 2.86
N ARG A 166 28.99 11.99 3.23
CA ARG A 166 28.07 11.16 4.05
C ARG A 166 26.62 11.41 3.63
N GLY A 167 25.85 10.35 3.42
CA GLY A 167 24.49 10.48 2.94
C GLY A 167 23.75 9.16 2.83
N HIS A 168 22.50 9.23 2.39
CA HIS A 168 21.64 8.05 2.21
C HIS A 168 21.35 7.84 0.72
N ILE A 169 21.29 6.59 0.28
CA ILE A 169 20.81 6.21 -1.05
C ILE A 169 19.69 5.17 -0.93
N ILE A 170 18.63 5.37 -1.71
CA ILE A 170 17.47 4.50 -1.82
C ILE A 170 17.35 4.11 -3.29
N VAL A 171 17.17 2.81 -3.55
CA VAL A 171 16.90 2.28 -4.89
C VAL A 171 15.59 1.51 -4.83
N CYS A 172 14.74 1.72 -5.84
CA CYS A 172 13.53 0.93 -6.06
C CYS A 172 13.60 0.30 -7.46
N ASN A 173 13.54 -1.03 -7.53
CA ASN A 173 13.46 -1.76 -8.79
C ASN A 173 12.02 -2.18 -9.08
N TYR A 174 11.63 -2.09 -10.35
CA TYR A 174 10.25 -2.18 -10.81
C TYR A 174 10.07 -3.32 -11.82
N GLY A 175 8.99 -4.10 -11.68
CA GLY A 175 8.70 -5.28 -12.52
C GLY A 175 7.26 -5.29 -13.07
N GLU A 176 7.02 -5.38 -14.37
CA GLU A 176 7.98 -5.07 -15.45
C GLU A 176 8.45 -3.61 -15.37
N GLY A 177 9.62 -3.30 -15.91
CA GLY A 177 10.12 -1.93 -16.00
C GLY A 177 9.30 -1.05 -16.95
N GLY A 178 9.26 0.25 -16.64
CA GLY A 178 8.59 1.27 -17.44
C GLY A 178 9.54 2.07 -18.32
N ASN A 179 9.12 3.29 -18.66
CA ASN A 179 9.89 4.28 -19.43
C ASN A 179 10.33 3.77 -20.80
N MET A 180 9.46 3.01 -21.46
CA MET A 180 9.67 2.54 -22.83
C MET A 180 9.65 3.72 -23.80
N TYR A 181 10.69 3.82 -24.65
CA TYR A 181 10.88 4.96 -25.56
C TYR A 181 9.65 5.19 -26.46
N GLY A 182 9.18 6.45 -26.50
CA GLY A 182 8.00 6.86 -27.28
C GLY A 182 6.65 6.35 -26.75
N GLN A 183 6.61 5.69 -25.58
CA GLN A 183 5.37 5.20 -24.97
C GLN A 183 4.94 6.06 -23.79
N ARG A 184 3.62 6.21 -23.62
CA ARG A 184 3.01 6.85 -22.46
C ARG A 184 2.98 5.88 -21.27
N PRO A 185 3.08 6.37 -20.02
CA PRO A 185 3.06 5.49 -18.85
C PRO A 185 1.72 4.77 -18.66
N PHE A 186 0.61 5.33 -19.13
CA PHE A 186 -0.72 4.73 -19.02
C PHE A 186 -1.62 5.19 -20.17
N PHE A 187 -2.80 4.55 -20.29
CA PHE A 187 -3.86 4.99 -21.20
C PHE A 187 -4.83 5.90 -20.45
N VAL A 188 -5.19 7.04 -21.05
CA VAL A 188 -6.12 7.99 -20.42
C VAL A 188 -7.55 7.50 -20.62
N GLY A 189 -8.33 7.43 -19.54
CA GLY A 189 -9.74 7.07 -19.59
C GLY A 189 -10.35 6.77 -18.22
N PRO A 190 -11.62 6.35 -18.18
CA PRO A 190 -12.28 5.92 -16.95
C PRO A 190 -11.50 4.78 -16.28
N ARG A 191 -11.31 4.87 -14.96
CA ARG A 191 -10.57 3.87 -14.18
C ARG A 191 -11.05 2.46 -14.47
N CYS A 192 -10.11 1.53 -14.59
CA CYS A 192 -10.35 0.12 -14.88
C CYS A 192 -11.08 -0.22 -16.21
N SER A 193 -11.37 0.75 -17.09
CA SER A 193 -12.06 0.46 -18.37
C SER A 193 -11.23 -0.35 -19.38
N GLN A 194 -9.92 -0.47 -19.17
CA GLN A 194 -8.98 -1.18 -20.07
C GLN A 194 -8.00 -2.06 -19.27
N CYS A 195 -8.48 -2.74 -18.23
CA CYS A 195 -7.63 -3.63 -17.44
C CYS A 195 -7.04 -4.79 -18.27
N PRO A 196 -5.74 -5.10 -18.10
CA PRO A 196 -5.09 -6.19 -18.82
C PRO A 196 -5.77 -7.52 -18.51
N GLY A 197 -5.89 -8.37 -19.54
CA GLY A 197 -6.51 -9.69 -19.45
C GLY A 197 -7.97 -9.71 -18.98
N GLY A 198 -8.68 -8.58 -19.02
CA GLY A 198 -10.04 -8.47 -18.45
C GLY A 198 -10.09 -8.55 -16.92
N GLY A 199 -8.97 -8.23 -16.25
CA GLY A 199 -8.87 -8.26 -14.79
C GLY A 199 -9.85 -7.32 -14.10
N GLY A 200 -10.27 -7.69 -12.88
CA GLY A 200 -11.17 -6.88 -12.07
C GLY A 200 -10.55 -5.57 -11.58
N CYS A 201 -11.40 -4.67 -11.10
CA CYS A 201 -11.02 -3.42 -10.46
C CYS A 201 -10.96 -3.60 -8.94
N THR A 202 -9.90 -3.10 -8.30
CA THR A 202 -9.73 -3.02 -6.84
C THR A 202 -10.62 -1.93 -6.24
N SER A 203 -10.75 -1.91 -4.90
CA SER A 203 -11.50 -0.86 -4.17
C SER A 203 -10.95 0.55 -4.40
N GLU A 204 -9.67 0.67 -4.76
CA GLU A 204 -8.94 1.91 -4.98
C GLU A 204 -9.09 2.44 -6.41
N GLY A 205 -9.67 1.64 -7.32
CA GLY A 205 -9.81 1.96 -8.74
C GLY A 205 -8.60 1.59 -9.60
N LEU A 206 -7.81 0.60 -9.17
CA LEU A 206 -6.69 0.02 -9.92
C LEU A 206 -7.06 -1.35 -10.49
N CYS A 207 -6.48 -1.72 -11.62
CA CYS A 207 -6.62 -3.06 -12.20
C CYS A 207 -5.87 -4.11 -11.37
N ALA A 208 -6.43 -5.31 -11.26
CA ALA A 208 -5.75 -6.43 -10.58
C ALA A 208 -4.34 -6.69 -11.14
N PRO A 209 -3.34 -7.01 -10.29
CA PRO A 209 -1.94 -7.11 -10.70
C PRO A 209 -1.68 -8.37 -11.53
N MET A 210 -1.14 -8.20 -12.74
CA MET A 210 -0.71 -9.27 -13.65
C MET A 210 0.80 -9.45 -13.66
N CYS A 211 1.35 -9.80 -12.50
CA CYS A 211 2.78 -10.05 -12.35
C CYS A 211 3.17 -11.48 -12.76
N TYR A 212 3.66 -11.64 -13.98
CA TYR A 212 4.28 -12.89 -14.46
C TYR A 212 5.49 -13.30 -13.61
N GLY A 213 6.24 -12.32 -13.10
CA GLY A 213 7.38 -12.55 -12.23
C GLY A 213 7.00 -13.06 -10.86
N VAL A 214 6.02 -12.42 -10.19
CA VAL A 214 5.56 -12.83 -8.85
C VAL A 214 4.90 -14.20 -8.99
N ARG A 215 5.59 -15.25 -8.54
CA ARG A 215 4.97 -16.57 -8.33
C ARG A 215 4.01 -16.45 -7.15
N PHE A 216 2.83 -15.91 -7.39
CA PHE A 216 1.70 -16.12 -6.49
C PHE A 216 1.58 -17.64 -6.30
N PRO A 217 1.71 -18.18 -5.07
CA PRO A 217 1.16 -19.50 -4.83
C PRO A 217 -0.31 -19.40 -5.23
N ARG A 218 -0.77 -20.27 -6.13
CA ARG A 218 -2.17 -20.28 -6.57
C ARG A 218 -3.04 -20.52 -5.34
N PHE A 219 -3.49 -19.45 -4.71
CA PHE A 219 -4.74 -19.45 -3.99
C PHE A 219 -5.80 -19.71 -5.04
N ILE A 220 -6.06 -21.01 -5.25
CA ILE A 220 -7.25 -21.49 -5.89
C ILE A 220 -8.37 -21.03 -4.97
N PHE A 221 -8.86 -19.81 -5.20
CA PHE A 221 -10.27 -19.51 -5.00
C PHE A 221 -11.00 -20.54 -5.84
N ALA A 222 -11.38 -21.63 -5.19
CA ALA A 222 -12.20 -22.65 -5.79
C ALA A 222 -13.50 -21.94 -6.14
N GLN A 223 -13.66 -21.59 -7.42
CA GLN A 223 -14.95 -21.14 -7.91
C GLN A 223 -15.96 -22.22 -7.49
N PRO A 224 -17.02 -21.87 -6.73
CA PRO A 224 -18.03 -22.85 -6.39
C PRO A 224 -18.61 -23.34 -7.71
N ARG A 225 -18.33 -24.61 -8.05
CA ARG A 225 -18.82 -25.20 -9.30
C ARG A 225 -20.34 -25.10 -9.27
N PRO A 226 -21.01 -24.58 -10.31
CA PRO A 226 -22.45 -24.67 -10.39
C PRO A 226 -22.83 -26.15 -10.34
N LEU A 227 -23.67 -26.52 -9.37
CA LEU A 227 -24.16 -27.89 -9.22
C LEU A 227 -24.94 -28.28 -10.49
N PRO A 228 -24.69 -29.45 -11.09
CA PRO A 228 -25.44 -29.88 -12.26
C PRO A 228 -26.91 -30.12 -11.86
N TYR A 229 -27.79 -29.39 -12.54
CA TYR A 229 -29.24 -29.56 -12.49
C TYR A 229 -29.62 -31.00 -12.87
N THR A 230 -30.13 -31.76 -11.90
CA THR A 230 -30.73 -33.09 -12.16
C THR A 230 -32.25 -32.99 -12.08
N ARG A 231 -32.92 -33.38 -13.18
CA ARG A 231 -34.39 -33.51 -13.26
C ARG A 231 -34.90 -34.61 -12.32
N SER A 232 -36.18 -34.51 -11.98
CA SER A 232 -36.84 -35.33 -10.96
C SER A 232 -37.71 -36.47 -11.52
N PHE A 233 -37.96 -37.47 -10.65
CA PHE A 233 -39.10 -38.42 -10.62
C PHE A 233 -39.10 -39.67 -11.56
N PRO A 234 -39.82 -40.77 -11.21
CA PRO A 234 -40.08 -41.35 -9.85
C PRO A 234 -40.26 -42.92 -9.76
N TYR A 235 -40.67 -43.43 -8.57
CA TYR A 235 -41.31 -44.76 -8.25
C TYR A 235 -40.39 -46.03 -8.26
N GLN A 236 -40.55 -47.09 -7.41
CA GLN A 236 -41.47 -47.40 -6.27
C GLN A 236 -40.99 -48.61 -5.39
N ASN A 237 -41.36 -48.67 -4.09
CA ASN A 237 -41.62 -49.88 -3.22
C ASN A 237 -40.48 -50.90 -2.86
N ARG A 238 -40.42 -51.62 -1.71
CA ARG A 238 -41.31 -51.87 -0.52
C ARG A 238 -40.54 -52.55 0.68
N ILE A 239 -40.87 -52.23 1.95
CA ILE A 239 -41.07 -53.13 3.16
C ILE A 239 -39.84 -53.95 3.72
N SER A 240 -39.56 -54.22 5.03
CA SER A 240 -40.19 -53.94 6.36
C SER A 240 -39.28 -54.04 7.61
N VAL A 241 -39.53 -53.16 8.60
CA VAL A 241 -39.69 -53.34 10.09
C VAL A 241 -38.71 -54.15 10.97
N GLY A 242 -38.18 -53.46 12.01
CA GLY A 242 -37.81 -54.00 13.35
C GLY A 242 -36.38 -53.62 13.81
N ASN A 243 -36.05 -53.40 15.10
CA ASN A 243 -36.81 -53.10 16.33
C ASN A 243 -35.93 -52.24 17.30
N ARG A 244 -36.25 -52.06 18.60
CA ARG A 244 -35.54 -51.13 19.54
C ARG A 244 -35.16 -51.69 20.93
N PHE A 245 -34.01 -51.21 21.43
CA PHE A 245 -33.68 -50.72 22.80
C PHE A 245 -33.66 -51.61 24.09
N GLN A 246 -32.56 -51.40 24.84
CA GLN A 246 -32.39 -51.34 26.32
C GLN A 246 -32.41 -52.61 27.22
N ARG A 247 -31.31 -52.80 27.98
CA ARG A 247 -31.20 -52.38 29.41
C ARG A 247 -29.74 -52.42 29.93
N GLN A 248 -29.51 -51.80 31.10
CA GLN A 248 -28.20 -51.55 31.74
C GLN A 248 -27.89 -52.54 32.89
N ALA A 249 -26.62 -52.64 33.31
CA ALA A 249 -26.10 -52.51 34.70
C ALA A 249 -24.96 -53.50 35.09
N ALA A 250 -24.14 -53.07 36.08
CA ALA A 250 -23.04 -53.77 36.77
C ALA A 250 -21.81 -54.15 35.90
N ILE A 251 -20.68 -53.42 35.94
CA ILE A 251 -19.65 -53.36 37.01
C ILE A 251 -18.96 -54.72 37.19
N GLY A 252 -17.65 -54.91 37.01
CA GLY A 252 -16.54 -53.96 36.86
C GLY A 252 -15.55 -54.08 38.02
N ASN A 253 -14.51 -54.92 37.87
CA ASN A 253 -13.40 -55.08 38.83
C ASN A 253 -12.19 -55.79 38.19
N THR A 254 -11.30 -55.07 37.49
CA THR A 254 -9.83 -55.35 37.42
C THR A 254 -9.09 -54.11 36.85
N ILE A 255 -9.32 -52.91 37.41
CA ILE A 255 -8.41 -51.76 37.24
C ILE A 255 -8.38 -51.00 38.58
N GLN A 256 -7.53 -51.43 39.52
CA GLN A 256 -7.50 -50.85 40.86
C GLN A 256 -6.10 -50.70 41.49
N GLN A 257 -5.06 -50.43 40.68
CA GLN A 257 -3.73 -50.04 41.19
C GLN A 257 -3.11 -48.79 40.54
N GLN A 258 -3.81 -48.06 39.65
CA GLN A 258 -3.29 -46.82 39.03
C GLN A 258 -4.12 -45.55 39.31
N THR A 259 -5.19 -45.63 40.10
CA THR A 259 -6.14 -44.52 40.32
C THR A 259 -5.98 -43.77 41.66
N THR A 260 -4.96 -44.05 42.46
CA THR A 260 -4.73 -43.39 43.77
C THR A 260 -3.79 -42.18 43.69
N PHE A 261 -2.99 -42.02 42.63
CA PHE A 261 -2.08 -40.88 42.46
C PHE A 261 -2.77 -39.64 41.85
N GLY A 262 -3.63 -39.84 40.83
CA GLY A 262 -4.33 -38.73 40.16
C GLY A 262 -5.32 -37.95 41.03
N ASN A 263 -5.98 -38.62 41.98
CA ASN A 263 -7.05 -38.01 42.78
C ASN A 263 -6.54 -37.05 43.88
N ARG A 264 -5.27 -37.16 44.32
CA ARG A 264 -4.67 -36.14 45.21
C ARG A 264 -4.27 -34.86 44.47
N ILE A 265 -3.94 -34.95 43.18
CA ILE A 265 -3.60 -33.78 42.36
C ILE A 265 -4.87 -33.01 41.95
N GLN A 266 -5.98 -33.69 41.65
CA GLN A 266 -7.23 -33.00 41.29
C GLN A 266 -7.89 -32.22 42.46
N GLN A 267 -7.76 -32.65 43.71
CA GLN A 267 -8.29 -31.88 44.85
C GLN A 267 -7.49 -30.60 45.14
N GLN A 268 -6.18 -30.57 44.86
CA GLN A 268 -5.37 -29.35 44.92
C GLN A 268 -5.77 -28.37 43.80
N ILE A 269 -6.05 -28.87 42.59
CA ILE A 269 -6.45 -28.06 41.43
C ILE A 269 -7.86 -27.46 41.60
N SER A 270 -8.80 -28.13 42.28
CA SER A 270 -10.16 -27.60 42.47
C SER A 270 -10.24 -26.42 43.45
N LEU A 271 -9.30 -26.31 44.41
CA LEU A 271 -9.16 -25.15 45.29
C LEU A 271 -8.49 -23.96 44.56
N GLY A 272 -7.43 -24.20 43.78
CA GLY A 272 -6.83 -23.17 42.91
C GLY A 272 -7.85 -22.58 41.93
N ASN A 273 -8.69 -23.42 41.32
CA ASN A 273 -9.74 -23.02 40.38
C ASN A 273 -10.97 -22.36 41.03
N ARG A 274 -10.99 -22.12 42.36
CA ARG A 274 -11.94 -21.19 43.01
C ARG A 274 -11.31 -19.82 43.27
N MET A 275 -10.07 -19.74 43.73
CA MET A 275 -9.36 -18.45 43.84
C MET A 275 -9.11 -17.79 42.48
N GLN A 276 -8.69 -18.54 41.46
CA GLN A 276 -8.48 -17.98 40.12
C GLN A 276 -9.77 -17.40 39.51
N ARG A 277 -10.97 -17.88 39.85
CA ARG A 277 -12.21 -17.31 39.31
C ARG A 277 -12.54 -15.91 39.84
N GLN A 278 -12.10 -15.56 41.04
CA GLN A 278 -12.23 -14.18 41.54
C GLN A 278 -11.15 -13.26 40.92
N ILE A 279 -9.94 -13.76 40.71
CA ILE A 279 -8.87 -13.03 39.99
C ILE A 279 -9.25 -12.82 38.52
N SER A 280 -9.84 -13.82 37.85
CA SER A 280 -10.31 -13.68 36.46
C SER A 280 -11.50 -12.71 36.32
N PHE A 281 -12.35 -12.56 37.33
CA PHE A 281 -13.42 -11.57 37.31
C PHE A 281 -12.88 -10.15 37.50
N GLY A 282 -11.91 -9.96 38.43
CA GLY A 282 -11.18 -8.70 38.58
C GLY A 282 -10.38 -8.31 37.34
N ASN A 283 -9.66 -9.27 36.74
CA ASN A 283 -8.95 -9.08 35.47
C ASN A 283 -9.91 -8.83 34.30
N GLY A 284 -11.11 -9.40 34.30
CA GLY A 284 -12.15 -9.12 33.32
C GLY A 284 -12.65 -7.67 33.41
N ILE A 285 -12.94 -7.19 34.62
CA ILE A 285 -13.35 -5.79 34.85
C ILE A 285 -12.21 -4.83 34.51
N GLN A 286 -10.95 -5.15 34.87
CA GLN A 286 -9.79 -4.37 34.45
C GLN A 286 -9.56 -4.39 32.94
N GLN A 287 -9.75 -5.53 32.25
CA GLN A 287 -9.62 -5.60 30.80
C GLN A 287 -10.75 -4.84 30.09
N GLN A 288 -11.98 -4.90 30.59
CA GLN A 288 -13.10 -4.16 30.02
C GLN A 288 -12.92 -2.65 30.23
N THR A 289 -12.63 -2.19 31.44
CA THR A 289 -12.26 -0.78 31.67
C THR A 289 -11.01 -0.34 30.89
N THR A 290 -10.01 -1.20 30.70
CA THR A 290 -8.84 -0.88 29.84
C THR A 290 -9.19 -0.87 28.35
N PHE A 291 -10.16 -1.66 27.91
CA PHE A 291 -10.65 -1.68 26.53
C PHE A 291 -11.55 -0.48 26.24
N ASP A 292 -12.44 -0.13 27.16
CA ASP A 292 -13.27 1.08 27.11
C ASP A 292 -12.39 2.34 27.20
N ASN A 293 -11.39 2.37 28.10
CA ASN A 293 -10.38 3.44 28.12
C ASN A 293 -9.54 3.49 26.83
N LYS A 294 -9.26 2.35 26.17
CA LYS A 294 -8.58 2.32 24.86
C LYS A 294 -9.49 2.72 23.70
N LEU A 295 -10.78 2.44 23.76
CA LEU A 295 -11.79 2.92 22.80
C LEU A 295 -12.03 4.42 22.97
N GLU A 296 -12.07 4.91 24.20
CA GLU A 296 -12.18 6.33 24.52
C GLU A 296 -10.87 7.08 24.18
N GLN A 297 -9.70 6.49 24.42
CA GLN A 297 -8.44 7.03 23.90
C GLN A 297 -8.40 7.00 22.37
N ARG A 298 -8.87 5.94 21.70
CA ARG A 298 -8.93 5.88 20.22
C ARG A 298 -9.95 6.84 19.63
N SER A 299 -11.08 7.09 20.30
CA SER A 299 -12.07 8.08 19.85
C SER A 299 -11.59 9.51 20.12
N LYS A 300 -10.94 9.78 21.26
CA LYS A 300 -10.26 11.07 21.54
C LYS A 300 -9.07 11.32 20.63
N LEU A 301 -8.25 10.30 20.33
CA LEU A 301 -7.15 10.39 19.37
C LEU A 301 -7.70 10.59 17.95
N GLY A 302 -8.78 9.89 17.56
CA GLY A 302 -9.47 10.10 16.29
C GLY A 302 -10.13 11.48 16.18
N ALA A 303 -10.62 12.05 17.28
CA ALA A 303 -11.15 13.41 17.34
C ALA A 303 -10.03 14.46 17.27
N GLN A 304 -8.95 14.31 18.06
CA GLN A 304 -7.76 15.18 17.96
C GLN A 304 -7.09 15.08 16.59
N GLN A 305 -7.08 13.90 15.96
CA GLN A 305 -6.53 13.72 14.63
C GLN A 305 -7.46 14.35 13.58
N LYS A 306 -8.79 14.27 13.72
CA LYS A 306 -9.75 15.03 12.89
C LYS A 306 -9.59 16.55 13.06
N GLU A 307 -9.36 17.04 14.27
CA GLU A 307 -9.20 18.48 14.51
C GLU A 307 -7.82 18.99 14.06
N LYS A 308 -6.75 18.21 14.23
CA LYS A 308 -5.44 18.47 13.60
C LYS A 308 -5.51 18.41 12.08
N ILE A 309 -6.29 17.49 11.50
CA ILE A 309 -6.53 17.41 10.05
C ILE A 309 -7.29 18.64 9.56
N LYS A 310 -8.33 19.13 10.26
CA LYS A 310 -8.94 20.45 9.96
C LYS A 310 -7.93 21.58 10.01
N GLN A 311 -7.03 21.58 11.00
CA GLN A 311 -5.98 22.59 11.14
C GLN A 311 -4.92 22.51 10.02
N PHE A 312 -4.69 21.31 9.47
CA PHE A 312 -3.75 21.06 8.36
C PHE A 312 -4.34 21.31 6.97
N TYR A 313 -5.67 21.27 6.83
CA TYR A 313 -6.39 21.56 5.57
C TYR A 313 -6.98 22.98 5.48
N SER A 314 -6.44 23.94 6.25
CA SER A 314 -6.61 25.36 5.94
C SER A 314 -5.59 25.78 4.87
N TYR A 315 -5.89 25.49 3.59
CA TYR A 315 -5.21 26.13 2.46
C TYR A 315 -5.62 27.62 2.41
N LYS A 316 -5.03 28.42 3.30
CA LYS A 316 -5.16 29.87 3.26
C LYS A 316 -4.60 30.36 1.93
N CYS A 317 -5.47 30.90 1.07
CA CYS A 317 -5.06 31.38 -0.24
C CYS A 317 -3.99 32.47 -0.11
N MET A 318 -2.80 32.18 -0.60
CA MET A 318 -1.69 33.12 -0.64
C MET A 318 -0.82 32.85 -1.87
N ASP A 319 -0.14 33.89 -2.30
CA ASP A 319 0.85 33.81 -3.34
C ASP A 319 2.12 33.12 -2.81
N LEU A 320 2.75 32.31 -3.66
CA LEU A 320 3.89 31.45 -3.30
C LEU A 320 5.22 32.00 -3.83
N ASP A 321 5.21 33.22 -4.38
CA ASP A 321 6.34 33.89 -5.01
C ASP A 321 6.23 35.41 -4.84
N ASP A 322 7.35 36.06 -4.53
CA ASP A 322 7.37 37.51 -4.28
C ASP A 322 7.16 38.32 -5.58
N ASN A 323 7.36 37.70 -6.74
CA ASN A 323 7.21 38.35 -8.05
C ASN A 323 5.76 38.36 -8.58
N CYS A 324 4.79 37.84 -7.83
CA CYS A 324 3.43 37.64 -8.32
C CYS A 324 2.74 38.93 -8.80
N GLU A 325 2.92 40.05 -8.09
CA GLU A 325 2.39 41.36 -8.53
C GLU A 325 3.01 41.81 -9.85
N VAL A 326 4.33 41.66 -10.02
CA VAL A 326 5.06 42.04 -11.24
C VAL A 326 4.60 41.20 -12.42
N TRP A 327 4.44 39.89 -12.26
CA TRP A 327 3.95 39.02 -13.33
C TRP A 327 2.49 39.30 -13.68
N ALA A 328 1.65 39.66 -12.70
CA ALA A 328 0.26 40.05 -12.95
C ALA A 328 0.15 41.39 -13.70
N GLN A 329 0.95 42.40 -13.32
CA GLN A 329 1.05 43.68 -14.03
C GLN A 329 1.51 43.51 -15.49
N ASN A 330 2.36 42.53 -15.77
CA ASN A 330 2.78 42.14 -17.12
C ASN A 330 1.78 41.21 -17.84
N GLY A 331 0.52 41.13 -17.38
CA GLY A 331 -0.55 40.36 -18.03
C GLY A 331 -0.48 38.84 -17.82
N GLY A 332 0.35 38.36 -16.90
CA GLY A 332 0.58 36.94 -16.65
C GLY A 332 -0.67 36.16 -16.24
N CYS A 333 -1.62 36.79 -15.54
CA CYS A 333 -2.87 36.14 -15.12
C CYS A 333 -3.75 35.68 -16.30
N ASP A 334 -3.54 36.24 -17.49
CA ASP A 334 -4.28 35.91 -18.71
C ASP A 334 -3.39 35.19 -19.72
N SER A 335 -2.17 35.68 -19.97
CA SER A 335 -1.23 35.09 -20.93
C SER A 335 -0.61 33.77 -20.44
N ASN A 336 -0.41 33.61 -19.12
CA ASN A 336 0.15 32.42 -18.49
C ASN A 336 -0.68 31.98 -17.28
N ARG A 337 -2.00 32.00 -17.46
CA ARG A 337 -2.99 31.70 -16.40
C ARG A 337 -2.68 30.41 -15.64
N ASN A 338 -2.29 29.34 -16.33
CA ASN A 338 -2.04 28.02 -15.70
C ASN A 338 -0.79 27.95 -14.80
N PHE A 339 0.20 28.82 -15.01
CA PHE A 339 1.31 29.01 -14.07
C PHE A 339 0.85 29.90 -12.91
N MET A 340 0.27 31.05 -13.26
CA MET A 340 -0.12 32.07 -12.30
C MET A 340 -1.19 31.62 -11.32
N VAL A 341 -2.22 30.85 -11.72
CA VAL A 341 -3.23 30.32 -10.77
C VAL A 341 -2.69 29.24 -9.83
N ARG A 342 -1.46 28.74 -10.04
CA ARG A 342 -0.79 27.76 -9.18
C ARG A 342 0.32 28.36 -8.32
N ARG A 343 1.02 29.38 -8.83
CA ARG A 343 2.10 30.07 -8.13
C ARG A 343 1.64 31.36 -7.43
N CYS A 344 0.67 32.04 -8.03
CA CYS A 344 0.11 33.33 -7.62
C CYS A 344 -1.44 33.29 -7.52
N PRO A 345 -2.02 32.31 -6.78
CA PRO A 345 -3.46 32.10 -6.78
C PRO A 345 -4.27 33.23 -6.12
N ARG A 346 -3.65 34.04 -5.24
CA ARG A 346 -4.30 35.20 -4.62
C ARG A 346 -4.24 36.39 -5.57
N THR A 347 -3.06 36.72 -6.10
CA THR A 347 -2.88 37.85 -7.04
C THR A 347 -3.77 37.70 -8.29
N CYS A 348 -3.95 36.48 -8.82
CA CYS A 348 -4.80 36.25 -10.00
C CYS A 348 -6.26 35.86 -9.67
N ASN A 349 -6.74 36.11 -8.45
CA ASN A 349 -8.12 35.82 -8.00
C ASN A 349 -8.57 34.37 -8.32
N ALA A 350 -7.68 33.41 -8.14
CA ALA A 350 -7.92 31.98 -8.43
C ALA A 350 -8.60 31.23 -7.28
N CYS A 351 -8.73 31.87 -6.11
CA CYS A 351 -9.31 31.31 -4.91
C CYS A 351 -10.73 31.81 -4.68
N GLN A 352 -11.62 30.90 -4.29
CA GLN A 352 -12.86 31.23 -3.57
C GLN A 352 -12.70 30.75 -2.12
N GLU A 353 -13.08 31.57 -1.16
CA GLU A 353 -12.96 31.22 0.27
C GLU A 353 -13.95 30.12 0.64
N SER A 354 -13.43 28.95 1.05
CA SER A 354 -14.26 27.80 1.40
C SER A 354 -14.87 27.96 2.81
N THR A 355 -16.07 28.53 2.88
CA THR A 355 -16.87 28.54 4.11
C THR A 355 -17.85 27.37 4.17
N SER A 356 -17.61 26.45 5.11
CA SER A 356 -18.56 25.50 5.74
C SER A 356 -19.34 24.48 4.89
N ILE A 357 -19.32 23.23 5.38
CA ILE A 357 -20.03 22.06 4.82
C ILE A 357 -21.55 22.13 5.04
N VAL A 358 -22.36 21.94 3.99
CA VAL A 358 -23.71 21.34 4.08
C VAL A 358 -23.94 20.41 2.87
N ASN A 359 -24.67 19.32 3.10
CA ASN A 359 -25.01 18.25 2.16
C ASN A 359 -25.64 18.72 0.84
N GLN A 360 -25.29 18.05 -0.27
CA GLN A 360 -26.26 17.51 -1.24
C GLN A 360 -25.66 16.39 -2.09
N ALA A 361 -26.49 15.45 -2.53
CA ALA A 361 -26.08 14.28 -3.31
C ALA A 361 -26.46 14.42 -4.79
N SER A 362 -25.69 13.74 -5.65
CA SER A 362 -26.02 13.33 -7.03
C SER A 362 -26.49 14.40 -8.04
N GLY A 363 -25.69 14.60 -9.10
CA GLY A 363 -26.11 15.24 -10.35
C GLY A 363 -25.02 15.08 -11.41
N CYS A 364 -25.40 14.78 -12.66
CA CYS A 364 -24.43 14.67 -13.76
C CYS A 364 -23.78 16.04 -14.03
N MET A 365 -22.48 16.07 -14.35
CA MET A 365 -21.78 17.29 -14.77
C MET A 365 -21.49 17.27 -16.26
N ASP A 366 -21.71 18.42 -16.90
CA ASP A 366 -21.38 18.64 -18.31
C ASP A 366 -19.88 18.47 -18.57
N SER A 367 -19.54 17.68 -19.59
CA SER A 367 -18.13 17.40 -19.93
C SER A 367 -17.44 18.54 -20.71
N TYR A 368 -18.19 19.56 -21.15
CA TYR A 368 -17.71 20.68 -21.95
C TYR A 368 -18.31 22.00 -21.44
N ARG A 369 -17.51 23.09 -21.44
CA ARG A 369 -17.97 24.41 -20.94
C ARG A 369 -19.05 25.03 -21.84
N GLU A 370 -19.11 24.59 -23.08
CA GLU A 370 -20.00 25.06 -24.14
C GLU A 370 -21.41 24.45 -24.04
N CYS A 371 -21.65 23.45 -23.18
CA CYS A 371 -22.96 22.80 -23.01
C CYS A 371 -24.09 23.82 -22.74
N ALA A 372 -23.85 24.82 -21.88
CA ALA A 372 -24.80 25.90 -21.63
C ALA A 372 -25.13 26.72 -22.90
N THR A 373 -24.14 26.97 -23.76
CA THR A 373 -24.31 27.69 -25.03
C THR A 373 -24.99 26.82 -26.10
N TRP A 374 -24.79 25.50 -26.08
CA TRP A 374 -25.44 24.57 -26.99
C TRP A 374 -26.91 24.33 -26.60
N ALA A 375 -27.23 24.28 -25.31
CA ALA A 375 -28.59 24.25 -24.79
C ALA A 375 -29.39 25.50 -25.24
N GLN A 376 -28.83 26.70 -25.06
CA GLN A 376 -29.43 27.95 -25.54
C GLN A 376 -29.65 28.01 -27.07
N ARG A 377 -28.97 27.16 -27.84
CA ARG A 377 -29.11 27.06 -29.30
C ARG A 377 -29.97 25.87 -29.74
N ASN A 378 -30.77 25.28 -28.84
CA ASN A 378 -31.63 24.11 -29.08
C ASN A 378 -30.89 22.91 -29.71
N ARG A 379 -29.60 22.74 -29.40
CA ARG A 379 -28.78 21.61 -29.90
C ARG A 379 -28.90 20.34 -29.07
N CYS A 380 -29.51 20.42 -27.89
CA CYS A 380 -29.86 19.26 -27.07
C CYS A 380 -31.21 18.70 -27.55
N ARG A 381 -31.19 17.67 -28.40
CA ARG A 381 -32.37 16.81 -28.64
C ARG A 381 -32.13 15.47 -27.93
N GLY A 382 -32.98 15.16 -26.95
CA GLY A 382 -32.88 13.92 -26.18
C GLY A 382 -33.13 12.68 -27.04
N ALA A 383 -32.44 11.60 -26.67
CA ALA A 383 -32.71 10.23 -27.09
C ALA A 383 -33.10 9.42 -25.85
#